data_AF-V6T7M8-F1
#
_entry.id   AF-V6T7M8-F1
#
_cell.length_a   1.000
_cell.length_b   1.000
_cell.length_c   1.000
_cell.angle_alpha   90.00
_cell.angle_beta   90.00
_cell.angle_gamma   90.00
#
_symmetry.space_group_name_H-M   'P 1'
#
loop_
_entity.id
_entity.type
_entity.pdbx_description
1 polymer ?
#
loop_
_entity_poly.entity_id
_entity_poly.type
_entity_poly.pdbx_seq_one_letter_code
_entity_poly.pdbx_strand_id
1 'polypeptide(L)'
;TFCNMSEADYSKKKNKFLTKIQEWITARNENAHIVPYSAKLEATLLELGSTEARDAYLSELPSKYKLPDGSVVELALDKIIKTGYKALNLCHFFTCGADEVRCWTVRKYTKAPDAGAVIHSDFRDYFICAEVYTYKDLKKLGSEAEVKAAGKVRTEGKNYVVEDGDIIFFKNNSRGGKKK
;
A
#
# COMPACT_ATOMS: atom_id res chain seq x y z
N THR A 1 -14.50 -9.77 2.14
CA THR A 1 -14.69 -10.97 2.96
C THR A 1 -13.40 -11.76 3.04
N PHE A 2 -13.03 -12.19 4.24
CA PHE A 2 -11.86 -13.03 4.50
C PHE A 2 -12.30 -14.48 4.71
N CYS A 3 -11.74 -15.41 3.93
CA CYS A 3 -12.14 -16.82 3.97
C CYS A 3 -11.00 -17.65 4.55
N ASN A 4 -11.08 -17.93 5.86
CA ASN A 4 -10.11 -18.79 6.53
C ASN A 4 -10.28 -20.24 6.09
N MET A 5 -9.18 -20.91 5.78
CA MET A 5 -9.15 -22.33 5.42
C MET A 5 -7.91 -23.03 5.98
N SER A 6 -7.84 -24.34 5.81
CA SER A 6 -6.67 -25.10 6.22
C SER A 6 -5.44 -24.71 5.40
N GLU A 7 -4.24 -24.87 5.98
CA GLU A 7 -2.97 -24.67 5.28
C GLU A 7 -2.88 -25.52 4.00
N ALA A 8 -3.41 -26.75 4.03
CA ALA A 8 -3.45 -27.63 2.87
C ALA A 8 -4.34 -27.08 1.75
N ASP A 9 -5.55 -26.63 2.07
CA ASP A 9 -6.51 -26.08 1.10
C ASP A 9 -6.00 -24.77 0.50
N TYR A 10 -5.41 -23.91 1.33
CA TYR A 10 -4.82 -22.64 0.93
C TYR A 10 -3.65 -22.88 -0.04
N SER A 11 -2.73 -23.79 0.33
CA SER A 11 -1.58 -24.15 -0.51
C SER A 11 -2.01 -24.74 -1.85
N LYS A 12 -3.09 -25.55 -1.86
CA LYS A 12 -3.66 -26.15 -3.08
C LYS A 12 -4.53 -25.18 -3.90
N LYS A 13 -4.78 -23.97 -3.38
CA LYS A 13 -5.74 -22.99 -3.94
C LYS A 13 -7.11 -23.60 -4.24
N LYS A 14 -7.53 -24.59 -3.42
CA LYS A 14 -8.78 -25.34 -3.61
C LYS A 14 -9.43 -25.58 -2.27
N ASN A 15 -10.69 -25.18 -2.15
CA ASN A 15 -11.51 -25.45 -0.98
C ASN A 15 -12.97 -25.68 -1.39
N LYS A 16 -13.62 -26.69 -0.79
CA LYS A 16 -15.00 -27.10 -1.12
C LYS A 16 -16.07 -26.02 -0.91
N PHE A 17 -15.81 -25.05 -0.05
CA PHE A 17 -16.75 -23.96 0.26
C PHE A 17 -16.45 -22.68 -0.49
N LEU A 18 -15.22 -22.48 -0.98
CA LEU A 18 -14.80 -21.22 -1.57
C LEU A 18 -15.67 -20.83 -2.78
N THR A 19 -15.97 -21.77 -3.67
CA THR A 19 -16.83 -21.52 -4.84
C THR A 19 -18.24 -21.10 -4.42
N LYS A 20 -18.85 -21.81 -3.46
CA LYS A 20 -20.20 -21.48 -2.96
C LYS A 20 -20.25 -20.11 -2.28
N ILE A 21 -19.21 -19.79 -1.52
CA ILE A 21 -19.09 -18.47 -0.86
C ILE A 21 -18.92 -17.38 -1.92
N GLN A 22 -18.11 -17.63 -2.95
CA GLN A 22 -17.92 -16.68 -4.06
C GLN A 22 -19.23 -16.41 -4.79
N GLU A 23 -19.95 -17.45 -5.21
CA GLU A 23 -21.27 -17.32 -5.84
C GLU A 23 -22.25 -16.55 -4.97
N TRP A 24 -22.33 -16.89 -3.67
CA TRP A 24 -23.25 -16.23 -2.73
C TRP A 24 -22.96 -14.74 -2.54
N ILE A 25 -21.68 -14.36 -2.52
CA ILE A 25 -21.22 -12.97 -2.37
C ILE A 25 -21.44 -12.20 -3.67
N THR A 26 -20.99 -12.72 -4.80
CA THR A 26 -21.12 -12.06 -6.10
C THR A 26 -22.58 -11.80 -6.46
N ALA A 27 -23.49 -12.72 -6.10
CA ALA A 27 -24.93 -12.52 -6.29
C ALA A 27 -25.52 -11.34 -5.48
N ARG A 28 -24.84 -10.87 -4.42
CA ARG A 28 -25.31 -9.78 -3.55
C ARG A 28 -24.52 -8.50 -3.74
N ASN A 29 -23.24 -8.62 -4.08
CA ASN A 29 -22.33 -7.51 -4.27
C ASN A 29 -21.21 -7.94 -5.22
N GLU A 30 -21.34 -7.53 -6.48
CA GLU A 30 -20.36 -7.83 -7.53
C GLU A 30 -18.97 -7.24 -7.23
N ASN A 31 -18.91 -6.14 -6.47
CA ASN A 31 -17.68 -5.45 -6.11
C ASN A 31 -17.02 -5.97 -4.82
N ALA A 32 -17.59 -6.99 -4.18
CA ALA A 32 -17.05 -7.50 -2.93
C ALA A 32 -15.76 -8.30 -3.15
N HIS A 33 -14.67 -7.83 -2.52
CA HIS A 33 -13.40 -8.55 -2.53
C HIS A 33 -13.44 -9.78 -1.64
N ILE A 34 -13.04 -10.94 -2.16
CA ILE A 34 -12.85 -12.17 -1.41
C ILE A 34 -11.36 -12.47 -1.33
N VAL A 35 -10.84 -12.62 -0.11
CA VAL A 35 -9.44 -12.96 0.12
C VAL A 35 -9.39 -14.28 0.89
N PRO A 36 -9.04 -15.40 0.23
CA PRO A 36 -8.76 -16.64 0.93
C PRO A 36 -7.45 -16.51 1.71
N TYR A 37 -7.38 -17.10 2.90
CA TYR A 37 -6.17 -17.13 3.72
C TYR A 37 -6.15 -18.35 4.64
N SER A 38 -4.98 -18.68 5.19
CA SER A 38 -4.84 -19.68 6.26
C SER A 38 -4.29 -19.01 7.51
N ALA A 39 -5.13 -18.83 8.53
CA ALA A 39 -4.70 -18.25 9.80
C ALA A 39 -3.58 -19.07 10.46
N LYS A 40 -3.62 -20.41 10.30
CA LYS A 40 -2.59 -21.31 10.83
C LYS A 40 -1.24 -21.09 10.15
N LEU A 41 -1.23 -20.93 8.83
CA LEU A 41 0.00 -20.70 8.07
C LEU A 41 0.64 -19.37 8.47
N GLU A 42 -0.16 -18.30 8.52
CA GLU A 42 0.32 -16.96 8.89
C GLU A 42 0.89 -16.92 10.31
N ALA A 43 0.24 -17.62 11.26
CA ALA A 43 0.74 -17.72 12.63
C ALA A 43 2.10 -18.44 12.69
N THR A 44 2.24 -19.58 12.01
CA THR A 44 3.53 -20.31 11.95
C THR A 44 4.63 -19.45 11.30
N LEU A 45 4.33 -18.73 10.22
CA LEU A 45 5.30 -17.85 9.57
C LEU A 45 5.71 -16.65 10.46
N LEU A 46 4.82 -16.19 11.33
CA LEU A 46 5.12 -15.14 12.31
C LEU A 46 6.06 -15.67 13.41
N GLU A 47 5.83 -16.89 13.89
CA GLU A 47 6.64 -17.54 14.93
C GLU A 47 8.08 -17.84 14.49
N LEU A 48 8.29 -18.10 13.20
CA LEU A 48 9.63 -18.40 12.65
C LEU A 48 10.61 -17.21 12.75
N GLY A 49 10.12 -15.97 12.86
CA GLY A 49 10.89 -14.78 13.22
C GLY A 49 11.93 -14.28 12.21
N SER A 50 12.58 -15.16 11.43
CA SER A 50 13.55 -14.81 10.40
C SER A 50 13.01 -14.97 8.98
N THR A 51 13.46 -14.11 8.08
CA THR A 51 13.07 -14.16 6.66
C THR A 51 13.51 -15.47 6.01
N GLU A 52 14.72 -15.93 6.33
CA GLU A 52 15.29 -17.16 5.78
C GLU A 52 14.48 -18.40 6.21
N ALA A 53 14.05 -18.45 7.47
CA ALA A 53 13.23 -19.56 7.97
C ALA A 53 11.84 -19.54 7.35
N ARG A 54 11.25 -18.35 7.13
CA ARG A 54 9.98 -18.20 6.41
C ARG A 54 10.09 -18.67 4.97
N ASP A 55 11.14 -18.26 4.27
CA ASP A 55 11.36 -18.65 2.86
C ASP A 55 11.62 -20.15 2.72
N ALA A 56 12.37 -20.75 3.65
CA ALA A 56 12.56 -22.19 3.72
C ALA A 56 11.22 -22.92 3.94
N TYR A 57 10.42 -22.48 4.91
CA TYR A 57 9.11 -23.07 5.19
C TYR A 57 8.17 -23.00 3.99
N LEU A 58 8.11 -21.83 3.33
CA LEU A 58 7.30 -21.63 2.11
C LEU A 58 7.77 -22.54 0.97
N SER A 59 9.07 -22.77 0.84
CA SER A 59 9.66 -23.67 -0.17
C SER A 59 9.38 -25.16 0.10
N GLU A 60 9.10 -25.53 1.35
CA GLU A 60 8.75 -26.90 1.75
C GLU A 60 7.26 -27.23 1.55
N LEU A 61 6.37 -26.23 1.55
CA LEU A 61 4.92 -26.41 1.40
C LEU A 61 4.52 -27.22 0.15
N PRO A 62 5.12 -27.01 -1.04
CA PRO A 62 4.81 -27.82 -2.21
C PRO A 62 5.06 -29.31 -2.00
N SER A 63 6.18 -29.67 -1.40
CA SER A 63 6.54 -31.06 -1.08
C SER A 63 5.62 -31.65 -0.01
N LYS A 64 5.34 -30.89 1.05
CA LYS A 64 4.48 -31.28 2.18
C LYS A 64 3.04 -31.59 1.73
N TYR A 65 2.49 -30.82 0.79
CA TYR A 65 1.10 -30.94 0.35
C TYR A 65 0.91 -31.55 -1.04
N LYS A 66 2.00 -31.99 -1.69
CA LYS A 66 2.03 -32.57 -3.03
C LYS A 66 1.39 -31.65 -4.06
N LEU A 67 1.86 -30.40 -4.13
CA LEU A 67 1.37 -29.43 -5.10
C LEU A 67 1.88 -29.82 -6.50
N PRO A 68 1.00 -29.86 -7.52
CA PRO A 68 1.35 -30.40 -8.85
C PRO A 68 2.29 -29.52 -9.68
N ASP A 69 2.66 -28.32 -9.22
CA ASP A 69 3.33 -27.31 -10.04
C ASP A 69 4.43 -26.49 -9.34
N GLY A 70 4.87 -26.87 -8.13
CA GLY A 70 5.86 -26.09 -7.39
C GLY A 70 5.40 -24.65 -7.07
N SER A 71 4.08 -24.40 -7.08
CA SER A 71 3.48 -23.09 -6.78
C SER A 71 4.06 -22.46 -5.52
N VAL A 72 4.53 -21.21 -5.65
CA VAL A 72 4.87 -20.37 -4.51
C VAL A 72 3.59 -20.00 -3.76
N VAL A 73 3.58 -20.26 -2.46
CA VAL A 73 2.49 -19.85 -1.57
C VAL A 73 2.77 -18.43 -1.10
N GLU A 74 1.95 -17.48 -1.57
CA GLU A 74 2.07 -16.08 -1.16
C GLU A 74 1.40 -15.86 0.21
N LEU A 75 1.97 -14.94 0.99
CA LEU A 75 1.39 -14.44 2.23
C LEU A 75 0.07 -13.71 1.94
N ALA A 76 -1.00 -14.13 2.60
CA ALA A 76 -2.29 -13.50 2.48
C ALA A 76 -2.36 -12.20 3.28
N LEU A 77 -1.58 -12.06 4.36
CA LEU A 77 -1.66 -10.90 5.25
C LEU A 77 -1.43 -9.57 4.53
N ASP A 78 -0.42 -9.49 3.67
CA ASP A 78 -0.14 -8.29 2.86
C ASP A 78 -1.32 -7.93 1.96
N LYS A 79 -1.95 -8.94 1.35
CA LYS A 79 -3.12 -8.77 0.51
C LYS A 79 -4.33 -8.33 1.32
N ILE A 80 -4.53 -8.87 2.53
CA ILE A 80 -5.58 -8.48 3.47
C ILE A 80 -5.43 -7.00 3.85
N ILE A 81 -4.23 -6.58 4.26
CA ILE A 81 -3.94 -5.19 4.67
C ILE A 81 -4.20 -4.24 3.50
N LYS A 82 -3.63 -4.51 2.32
CA LYS A 82 -3.81 -3.66 1.12
C LYS A 82 -5.28 -3.60 0.68
N THR A 83 -6.00 -4.72 0.77
CA THR A 83 -7.43 -4.77 0.41
C THR A 83 -8.28 -3.98 1.41
N GLY A 84 -8.03 -4.13 2.71
CA GLY A 84 -8.71 -3.36 3.75
C GLY A 84 -8.46 -1.86 3.62
N TYR A 85 -7.21 -1.47 3.38
CA TYR A 85 -6.82 -0.07 3.16
C TYR A 85 -7.59 0.56 1.99
N LYS A 86 -7.68 -0.15 0.86
CA LYS A 86 -8.47 0.29 -0.31
C LYS A 86 -9.97 0.33 -0.03
N ALA A 87 -10.50 -0.64 0.72
CA ALA A 87 -11.92 -0.70 1.09
C ALA A 87 -12.36 0.49 1.97
N LEU A 88 -11.44 1.03 2.77
CA LEU A 88 -11.66 2.24 3.57
C LEU A 88 -11.53 3.56 2.76
N ASN A 89 -11.34 3.46 1.44
CA ASN A 89 -11.04 4.59 0.56
C ASN A 89 -9.86 5.43 1.05
N LEU A 90 -8.81 4.76 1.55
CA LEU A 90 -7.55 5.39 1.90
C LEU A 90 -6.59 5.34 0.70
N CYS A 91 -5.77 6.38 0.59
CA CYS A 91 -4.60 6.46 -0.27
C CYS A 91 -3.45 7.09 0.52
N HIS A 92 -2.26 7.10 -0.06
CA HIS A 92 -1.09 7.65 0.60
C HIS A 92 -0.22 8.47 -0.35
N PHE A 93 0.48 9.44 0.22
CA PHE A 93 1.57 10.15 -0.43
C PHE A 93 2.84 10.03 0.42
N PHE A 94 3.97 10.35 -0.18
CA PHE A 94 5.26 10.30 0.46
C PHE A 94 5.87 11.69 0.61
N THR A 95 6.57 11.89 1.71
CA THR A 95 7.59 12.93 1.83
C THR A 95 8.94 12.24 1.85
N CYS A 96 9.85 12.65 0.96
CA CYS A 96 11.19 12.11 0.87
C CYS A 96 12.20 13.24 1.09
N GLY A 97 13.07 13.07 2.08
CA GLY A 97 14.22 13.94 2.32
C GLY A 97 15.43 13.11 2.71
N ALA A 98 16.59 13.77 2.86
CA ALA A 98 17.80 13.10 3.35
C ALA A 98 17.61 12.56 4.78
N ASP A 99 16.81 13.25 5.60
CA ASP A 99 16.60 12.92 7.01
C ASP A 99 15.47 11.90 7.22
N GLU A 100 14.38 12.00 6.45
CA GLU A 100 13.19 11.19 6.65
C GLU A 100 12.52 10.82 5.32
N VAL A 101 12.09 9.55 5.23
CA VAL A 101 11.15 9.08 4.22
C VAL A 101 9.92 8.58 4.96
N ARG A 102 8.76 9.19 4.66
CA ARG A 102 7.51 8.88 5.36
C ARG A 102 6.33 8.74 4.43
N CYS A 103 5.48 7.77 4.75
CA CYS A 103 4.19 7.52 4.12
C CYS A 103 3.08 8.17 4.94
N TRP A 104 2.27 9.01 4.31
CA TRP A 104 1.17 9.73 4.93
C TRP A 104 -0.16 9.23 4.39
N THR A 105 -0.99 8.67 5.27
CA THR A 105 -2.31 8.17 4.90
C THR A 105 -3.34 9.30 4.87
N VAL A 106 -4.06 9.41 3.76
CA VAL A 106 -5.18 10.34 3.54
C VAL A 106 -6.37 9.61 2.95
N ARG A 107 -7.53 10.24 2.90
CA ARG A 107 -8.67 9.69 2.15
C ARG A 107 -8.49 9.95 0.65
N LYS A 108 -9.03 9.08 -0.19
CA LYS A 108 -9.17 9.38 -1.61
C LYS A 108 -9.90 10.71 -1.80
N TYR A 109 -9.49 11.45 -2.83
CA TYR A 109 -10.01 12.78 -3.16
C TYR A 109 -9.58 13.90 -2.19
N THR A 110 -8.65 13.63 -1.26
CA THR A 110 -8.06 14.68 -0.41
C THR A 110 -7.27 15.66 -1.28
N LYS A 111 -7.52 16.96 -1.10
CA LYS A 111 -6.82 18.02 -1.83
C LYS A 111 -5.45 18.30 -1.22
N ALA A 112 -4.52 18.82 -2.00
CA ALA A 112 -3.15 19.10 -1.57
C ALA A 112 -3.04 19.88 -0.24
N PRO A 113 -3.79 20.97 0.00
CA PRO A 113 -3.70 21.70 1.27
C PRO A 113 -4.12 20.86 2.49
N ASP A 114 -5.18 20.06 2.34
CA ASP A 114 -5.68 19.19 3.41
C ASP A 114 -4.75 18.00 3.64
N ALA A 115 -4.08 17.50 2.58
CA ALA A 115 -3.04 16.49 2.70
C ALA A 115 -1.82 17.01 3.46
N GLY A 116 -1.39 18.25 3.20
CA GLY A 116 -0.33 18.91 3.97
C GLY A 116 -0.70 19.10 5.45
N ALA A 117 -1.98 19.33 5.75
CA ALA A 117 -2.48 19.47 7.12
C ALA A 117 -2.23 18.24 8.01
N VAL A 118 -2.11 17.05 7.40
CA VAL A 118 -1.81 15.80 8.11
C VAL A 118 -0.37 15.79 8.65
N ILE A 119 0.54 16.53 8.01
CA ILE A 119 1.90 16.74 8.50
C ILE A 119 1.89 17.81 9.59
N HIS A 120 1.32 18.97 9.27
CA HIS A 120 1.15 20.09 10.20
C HIS A 120 0.08 21.05 9.66
N SER A 121 -0.73 21.63 10.56
CA SER A 121 -1.83 22.56 10.20
C SER A 121 -1.37 23.76 9.37
N ASP A 122 -0.17 24.28 9.63
CA ASP A 122 0.42 25.41 8.87
C ASP A 122 0.52 25.17 7.35
N PHE A 123 0.70 23.92 6.90
CA PHE A 123 0.76 23.63 5.46
C PHE A 123 -0.56 23.90 4.75
N ARG A 124 -1.68 23.86 5.47
CA ARG A 124 -3.01 24.22 4.96
C ARG A 124 -3.21 25.72 4.98
N ASP A 125 -2.94 26.34 6.13
CA ASP A 125 -3.25 27.75 6.39
C ASP A 125 -2.39 28.69 5.53
N TYR A 126 -1.13 28.32 5.30
CA TYR A 126 -0.18 29.10 4.51
C TYR A 126 0.18 28.43 3.17
N PHE A 127 -0.68 27.54 2.66
CA PHE A 127 -0.43 26.81 1.41
C PHE A 127 -0.17 27.74 0.22
N ILE A 128 0.97 27.56 -0.45
CA ILE A 128 1.28 28.20 -1.73
C ILE A 128 1.02 27.22 -2.87
N CYS A 129 1.78 26.13 -2.91
CA CYS A 129 1.70 25.07 -3.90
C CYS A 129 2.31 23.77 -3.37
N ALA A 130 2.11 22.69 -4.11
CA ALA A 130 2.75 21.40 -3.89
C ALA A 130 3.61 21.06 -5.11
N GLU A 131 4.90 20.78 -4.90
CA GLU A 131 5.74 20.15 -5.93
C GLU A 131 5.49 18.64 -5.85
N VAL A 132 4.99 18.05 -6.94
CA VAL A 132 4.54 16.66 -6.98
C VAL A 132 5.24 15.91 -8.11
N TYR A 133 5.71 14.72 -7.82
CA TYR A 133 6.17 13.76 -8.82
C TYR A 133 5.79 12.35 -8.40
N THR A 134 5.73 11.43 -9.36
CA THR A 134 5.26 10.06 -9.08
C THR A 134 6.42 9.15 -8.69
N TYR A 135 6.17 8.17 -7.82
CA TYR A 135 7.15 7.11 -7.53
C TYR A 135 7.61 6.37 -8.80
N LYS A 136 6.73 6.21 -9.79
CA LYS A 136 7.06 5.57 -11.06
C LYS A 136 8.15 6.34 -11.82
N ASP A 137 8.05 7.67 -11.83
CA ASP A 137 9.04 8.52 -12.48
C ASP A 137 10.36 8.51 -11.73
N LEU A 138 10.33 8.58 -10.39
CA LEU A 138 11.53 8.46 -9.57
C LEU A 138 12.25 7.13 -9.80
N LYS A 139 11.51 6.02 -9.78
CA LYS A 139 12.09 4.68 -10.02
C LYS A 139 12.66 4.53 -11.43
N LYS A 140 12.06 5.16 -12.44
CA LYS A 140 12.52 5.10 -13.83
C LYS A 140 13.76 5.94 -14.07
N LEU A 141 13.84 7.12 -13.45
CA LEU A 141 14.90 8.08 -13.71
C LEU A 141 16.08 7.93 -12.76
N GLY A 142 15.87 7.43 -11.54
CA GLY A 142 16.92 7.10 -10.58
C GLY A 142 17.01 8.11 -9.43
N SER A 143 16.94 9.40 -9.73
CA SER A 143 17.04 10.47 -8.72
C SER A 143 16.04 11.60 -8.91
N GLU A 144 15.76 12.34 -7.83
CA GLU A 144 14.90 13.54 -7.89
C GLU A 144 15.46 14.61 -8.83
N ALA A 145 16.80 14.77 -8.87
CA ALA A 145 17.47 15.69 -9.77
C ALA A 145 17.18 15.35 -11.24
N GLU A 146 17.19 14.07 -11.60
CA GLU A 146 16.87 13.61 -12.95
C GLU A 146 15.37 13.74 -13.27
N VAL A 147 14.48 13.48 -12.29
CA VAL A 147 13.04 13.73 -12.42
C VAL A 147 12.76 15.21 -12.71
N LYS A 148 13.46 16.10 -12.00
CA LYS A 148 13.37 17.55 -12.19
C LYS A 148 13.94 17.99 -13.53
N ALA A 149 15.12 17.49 -13.91
CA ALA A 149 15.74 17.79 -15.20
C ALA A 149 14.89 17.29 -16.39
N ALA A 150 14.17 16.19 -16.21
CA ALA A 150 13.22 15.67 -17.19
C ALA A 150 11.88 16.42 -17.22
N GLY A 151 11.70 17.47 -16.41
CA GLY A 151 10.47 18.28 -16.37
C GLY A 151 9.25 17.53 -15.81
N LYS A 152 9.47 16.49 -15.01
CA LYS A 152 8.39 15.64 -14.47
C LYS A 152 7.90 16.04 -13.08
N VAL A 153 8.57 16.99 -12.45
CA VAL A 153 8.07 17.63 -11.23
C VAL A 153 7.01 18.64 -11.61
N ARG A 154 5.77 18.40 -11.18
CA ARG A 154 4.63 19.29 -11.40
C ARG A 154 4.47 20.24 -10.24
N THR A 155 4.06 21.47 -10.51
CA THR A 155 3.66 22.42 -9.47
C THR A 155 2.15 22.49 -9.43
N GLU A 156 1.58 21.98 -8.35
CA GLU A 156 0.15 21.77 -8.18
C GLU A 156 -0.44 22.79 -7.19
N GLY A 157 -1.64 23.28 -7.53
CA GLY A 157 -2.36 24.29 -6.74
C GLY A 157 -3.31 23.71 -5.70
N LYS A 158 -4.10 24.59 -5.06
CA LYS A 158 -5.05 24.21 -3.98
C LYS A 158 -6.13 23.20 -4.40
N ASN A 159 -6.43 23.11 -5.69
CA ASN A 159 -7.46 22.21 -6.21
C ASN A 159 -6.93 20.84 -6.63
N TYR A 160 -5.61 20.62 -6.57
CA TYR A 160 -5.03 19.33 -6.89
C TYR A 160 -5.50 18.28 -5.90
N VAL A 161 -5.95 17.15 -6.43
CA VAL A 161 -6.32 15.97 -5.66
C VAL A 161 -5.09 15.07 -5.60
N VAL A 162 -4.65 14.74 -4.40
CA VAL A 162 -3.48 13.89 -4.18
C VAL A 162 -3.75 12.48 -4.69
N GLU A 163 -2.82 11.94 -5.48
CA GLU A 163 -2.87 10.59 -6.01
C GLU A 163 -2.07 9.61 -5.15
N ASP A 164 -2.46 8.33 -5.19
CA ASP A 164 -1.80 7.27 -4.44
C ASP A 164 -0.36 7.06 -4.96
N GLY A 165 0.62 7.22 -4.08
CA GLY A 165 2.03 7.10 -4.40
C GLY A 165 2.68 8.37 -4.95
N ASP A 166 1.99 9.52 -4.87
CA ASP A 166 2.62 10.82 -5.08
C ASP A 166 3.75 11.05 -4.07
N ILE A 167 4.83 11.66 -4.53
CA ILE A 167 5.89 12.21 -3.69
C ILE A 167 5.73 13.73 -3.72
N ILE A 168 5.54 14.32 -2.55
CA ILE A 168 5.09 15.71 -2.43
C ILE A 168 6.05 16.52 -1.57
N PHE A 169 6.42 17.69 -2.07
CA PHE A 169 7.06 18.75 -1.31
C PHE A 169 6.12 19.96 -1.22
N PHE A 170 5.64 20.27 -0.02
CA PHE A 170 4.73 21.40 0.20
C PHE A 170 5.49 22.73 0.34
N LYS A 171 5.11 23.73 -0.44
CA LYS A 171 5.56 25.12 -0.26
C LYS A 171 4.50 25.87 0.55
N ASN A 172 4.90 26.43 1.68
CA ASN A 172 4.07 27.31 2.49
C ASN A 172 4.73 28.68 2.67
N ASN A 173 3.92 29.70 2.90
CA ASN A 173 4.43 31.01 3.27
C ASN A 173 4.76 30.98 4.76
N SER A 174 6.02 30.70 5.10
CA SER A 174 6.47 30.82 6.48
C SER A 174 6.30 32.29 6.90
N ARG A 175 5.45 32.57 7.89
CA ARG A 175 5.63 33.81 8.67
C ARG A 175 7.04 33.72 9.22
N GLY A 176 7.95 34.53 8.66
CA GLY A 176 9.38 34.46 8.91
C GLY A 176 9.65 34.17 10.38
N GLY A 177 10.21 32.99 10.64
CA GLY A 177 10.68 32.65 11.98
C GLY A 177 11.69 33.73 12.36
N LYS A 178 11.34 34.57 13.33
CA LYS A 178 12.35 35.29 14.09
C LYS A 178 13.29 34.20 14.61
N LYS A 179 14.51 34.16 14.08
CA LYS A 179 15.64 33.53 14.76
C LYS A 179 15.64 34.07 16.19
N LYS A 180 15.34 33.20 17.16
CA LYS A 180 15.69 33.43 18.56
C LYS A 180 17.06 32.81 18.78
#